data_AF-A0AAE0PZ84-F1
#
_entry.id   AF-A0AAE0PZ84-F1
#
_cell.length_a   1.000
_cell.length_b   1.000
_cell.length_c   1.000
_cell.angle_alpha   90.00
_cell.angle_beta   90.00
_cell.angle_gamma   90.00
#
_symmetry.space_group_name_H-M   'P 1'
#
loop_
_entity.id
_entity.type
_entity.pdbx_description
1 polymer ?
#
loop_
_entity_poly.entity_id
_entity_poly.type
_entity_poly.pdbx_seq_one_letter_code
_entity_poly.pdbx_strand_id
1 'polypeptide(L)'
;MLSLKCLSKTNISTACSYVINGRLRNVRDSVKLKRGLHTRFSVKEDTGSRAERKVCEAVLQHFNTQYNEELGETWLSAREVLLNPHCWQYGVLLNRFSDHLDIKAVLKSLGYYSLLSQPDSPIVRSLQCLVHREAVRLRSQRHRPGWLKQYYLLNAASLLPVLALAVRDGESVLDLCSAPGGKALAVLQTANPGLLHCNEVDKSRYEWLIKTLESYVPRELRDTLALTNEDGRDIGGTKTEMFDKVLVDAPCSSDRSWLFSSGAQQVELRLRERANLPQLQKELLCSALAAVRPGGLVVYSTCTFSRAENQSVMEEVLSTSQGVELMELEEDLICSLSGHFKFAHLQPPLGHLVVPEQGRTWGPMYVCRLRRKPSS
;
A
#
# COMPACT_ATOMS: atom_id res chain seq x y z
N MET A 1 -16.28 -21.61 -39.49
CA MET A 1 -15.98 -20.88 -40.73
C MET A 1 -17.15 -19.94 -41.00
N LEU A 2 -17.07 -18.66 -40.59
CA LEU A 2 -18.03 -17.61 -40.95
C LEU A 2 -17.39 -16.25 -40.66
N SER A 3 -17.66 -15.32 -41.57
CA SER A 3 -16.77 -14.26 -42.05
C SER A 3 -16.92 -12.95 -41.27
N LEU A 4 -15.78 -12.32 -40.94
CA LEU A 4 -15.71 -10.91 -40.52
C LEU A 4 -15.85 -10.02 -41.76
N LYS A 5 -16.94 -9.25 -41.86
CA LYS A 5 -17.02 -8.10 -42.76
C LYS A 5 -16.79 -6.83 -41.96
N CYS A 6 -15.72 -6.14 -42.30
CA CYS A 6 -15.40 -4.79 -41.84
C CYS A 6 -16.21 -3.79 -42.69
N LEU A 7 -17.03 -2.95 -42.06
CA LEU A 7 -17.61 -1.75 -42.66
C LEU A 7 -17.24 -0.56 -41.79
N SER A 8 -16.78 0.49 -42.46
CA SER A 8 -16.05 1.64 -41.92
C SER A 8 -16.98 2.83 -41.61
N LYS A 9 -16.56 3.60 -40.58
CA LYS A 9 -16.95 4.99 -40.20
C LYS A 9 -18.44 5.17 -39.81
N THR A 10 -18.85 5.73 -38.68
CA THR A 10 -18.38 6.91 -37.91
C THR A 10 -19.16 6.94 -36.58
N ASN A 11 -18.60 7.57 -35.53
CA ASN A 11 -19.18 7.81 -34.19
C ASN A 11 -19.38 6.58 -33.29
N ILE A 12 -18.38 6.29 -32.45
CA ILE A 12 -18.42 5.21 -31.46
C ILE A 12 -18.83 5.79 -30.08
N SER A 13 -20.10 5.63 -29.72
CA SER A 13 -20.49 5.37 -28.32
C SER A 13 -20.64 3.85 -28.16
N THR A 14 -19.60 3.14 -27.75
CA THR A 14 -19.69 1.69 -27.54
C THR A 14 -20.41 1.42 -26.22
N ALA A 15 -21.72 1.16 -26.30
CA ALA A 15 -22.44 0.46 -25.24
C ALA A 15 -22.04 -1.02 -25.28
N CYS A 16 -21.26 -1.49 -24.30
CA CYS A 16 -21.01 -2.93 -24.15
C CYS A 16 -22.31 -3.64 -23.77
N SER A 17 -22.75 -4.55 -24.64
CA SER A 17 -23.89 -5.45 -24.41
C SER A 17 -23.35 -6.86 -24.16
N TYR A 18 -23.84 -7.56 -23.14
CA TYR A 18 -23.54 -8.97 -22.90
C TYR A 18 -24.81 -9.81 -22.96
N VAL A 19 -24.68 -11.09 -23.33
CA VAL A 19 -25.80 -12.04 -23.48
C VAL A 19 -25.79 -13.02 -22.31
N ILE A 20 -26.89 -13.09 -21.57
CA ILE A 20 -27.16 -14.15 -20.58
C ILE A 20 -28.45 -14.85 -21.01
N ASN A 21 -28.42 -16.18 -21.18
CA ASN A 21 -29.56 -17.01 -21.62
C ASN A 21 -30.23 -16.52 -22.92
N GLY A 22 -29.43 -16.15 -23.93
CA GLY A 22 -29.94 -15.87 -25.28
C GLY A 22 -30.72 -14.55 -25.44
N ARG A 23 -30.64 -13.61 -24.49
CA ARG A 23 -31.20 -12.24 -24.65
C ARG A 23 -30.13 -11.16 -24.46
N LEU A 24 -30.09 -10.19 -25.38
CA LEU A 24 -29.30 -8.96 -25.24
C LEU A 24 -29.91 -8.08 -24.12
N ARG A 25 -29.06 -7.55 -23.23
CA ARG A 25 -29.46 -6.54 -22.23
C ARG A 25 -28.52 -5.32 -22.26
N ASN A 26 -29.11 -4.14 -22.08
CA ASN A 26 -28.41 -2.85 -21.94
C ASN A 26 -28.16 -2.54 -20.45
N VAL A 27 -27.08 -1.81 -20.15
CA VAL A 27 -26.55 -1.51 -18.80
C VAL A 27 -27.50 -0.67 -17.90
N ARG A 28 -28.67 -0.25 -18.38
CA ARG A 28 -29.63 0.56 -17.58
C ARG A 28 -30.41 -0.23 -16.53
N ASP A 29 -30.43 -1.56 -16.60
CA ASP A 29 -31.16 -2.37 -15.63
C ASP A 29 -30.31 -2.65 -14.40
N SER A 30 -30.48 -1.76 -13.42
CA SER A 30 -30.11 -1.98 -12.02
C SER A 30 -30.50 -3.40 -11.61
N VAL A 31 -29.50 -4.21 -11.25
CA VAL A 31 -29.66 -5.57 -10.72
C VAL A 31 -30.45 -5.49 -9.40
N LYS A 32 -31.79 -5.52 -9.48
CA LYS A 32 -32.67 -5.88 -8.37
C LYS A 32 -32.67 -7.40 -8.27
N LEU A 33 -31.62 -7.96 -7.66
CA LEU A 33 -31.67 -9.35 -7.18
C LEU A 33 -32.41 -9.40 -5.83
N LYS A 34 -33.14 -10.50 -5.64
CA LYS A 34 -34.17 -10.76 -4.63
C LYS A 34 -33.68 -10.58 -3.18
N ARG A 35 -34.64 -10.25 -2.31
CA ARG A 35 -34.53 -9.96 -0.86
C ARG A 35 -33.73 -11.03 -0.08
N GLY A 36 -32.62 -10.61 0.53
CA GLY A 36 -31.81 -11.33 1.51
C GLY A 36 -30.41 -10.69 1.58
N LEU A 37 -30.05 -10.08 2.71
CA LEU A 37 -28.80 -9.33 2.98
C LEU A 37 -28.34 -8.31 1.91
N HIS A 38 -28.74 -7.04 2.09
CA HIS A 38 -28.34 -5.95 1.20
C HIS A 38 -26.87 -5.50 1.41
N THR A 39 -25.95 -5.96 0.56
CA THR A 39 -24.71 -5.25 0.22
C THR A 39 -24.90 -4.55 -1.12
N ARG A 40 -25.17 -3.24 -1.10
CA ARG A 40 -25.18 -2.43 -2.34
C ARG A 40 -23.73 -2.28 -2.83
N PHE A 41 -23.31 -3.14 -3.74
CA PHE A 41 -22.10 -2.94 -4.54
C PHE A 41 -22.40 -1.83 -5.57
N SER A 42 -21.55 -0.81 -5.66
CA SER A 42 -21.76 0.31 -6.57
C SER A 42 -20.47 0.60 -7.31
N VAL A 43 -20.35 0.05 -8.51
CA VAL A 43 -19.40 0.48 -9.53
C VAL A 43 -19.92 1.81 -10.09
N LYS A 44 -19.07 2.83 -10.19
CA LYS A 44 -19.48 4.13 -10.73
C LYS A 44 -19.22 4.14 -12.24
N GLU A 45 -20.24 4.38 -13.05
CA GLU A 45 -20.03 4.91 -14.41
C GLU A 45 -19.45 6.32 -14.29
N ASP A 46 -18.53 6.69 -15.17
CA ASP A 46 -17.81 7.97 -15.11
C ASP A 46 -18.72 9.14 -15.50
N THR A 47 -19.66 9.49 -14.62
CA THR A 47 -20.42 10.73 -14.72
C THR A 47 -19.50 11.84 -14.22
N GLY A 48 -18.77 12.45 -15.14
CA GLY A 48 -17.84 13.54 -14.91
C GLY A 48 -18.41 14.60 -13.97
N SER A 49 -17.78 14.76 -12.81
CA SER A 49 -17.74 15.99 -12.00
C SER A 49 -17.03 15.66 -10.69
N ARG A 50 -15.70 15.69 -10.73
CA ARG A 50 -14.90 15.99 -9.54
C ARG A 50 -13.87 17.00 -10.03
N ALA A 51 -13.64 18.06 -9.25
CA ALA A 51 -12.62 19.06 -9.56
C ALA A 51 -11.34 18.33 -9.97
N GLU A 52 -10.85 18.60 -11.18
CA GLU A 52 -9.60 18.04 -11.67
C GLU A 52 -8.52 18.36 -10.64
N ARG A 53 -7.82 17.32 -10.18
CA ARG A 53 -6.71 17.53 -9.25
C ARG A 53 -5.62 18.28 -10.00
N LYS A 54 -5.49 19.57 -9.74
CA LYS A 54 -4.50 20.41 -10.39
C LYS A 54 -3.11 20.08 -9.86
N VAL A 55 -2.18 19.81 -10.77
CA VAL A 55 -0.78 19.58 -10.44
C VAL A 55 -0.15 20.89 -9.97
N CYS A 56 0.67 20.81 -8.92
CA CYS A 56 1.48 21.93 -8.47
C CYS A 56 2.77 22.01 -9.30
N GLU A 57 2.85 22.96 -10.23
CA GLU A 57 3.97 23.07 -11.17
C GLU A 57 5.32 23.24 -10.48
N ALA A 58 5.38 24.03 -9.40
CA ALA A 58 6.62 24.23 -8.64
C ALA A 58 7.13 22.93 -7.99
N VAL A 59 6.22 22.08 -7.50
CA VAL A 59 6.58 20.75 -6.96
C VAL A 59 7.05 19.83 -8.10
N LEU A 60 6.35 19.85 -9.23
CA LEU A 60 6.73 19.06 -10.39
C LEU A 60 8.11 19.46 -10.93
N GLN A 61 8.42 20.75 -11.00
CA GLN A 61 9.75 21.25 -11.39
C GLN A 61 10.83 20.78 -10.42
N HIS A 62 10.59 20.88 -9.11
CA HIS A 62 11.51 20.36 -8.10
C HIS A 62 11.76 18.85 -8.28
N PHE A 63 10.69 18.07 -8.47
CA PHE A 63 10.81 16.63 -8.74
C PHE A 63 11.53 16.34 -10.05
N ASN A 64 11.30 17.11 -11.10
CA ASN A 64 12.03 16.95 -12.35
C ASN A 64 13.53 17.18 -12.17
N THR A 65 13.94 18.21 -11.43
CA THR A 65 15.36 18.41 -11.14
C THR A 65 15.93 17.24 -10.35
N GLN A 66 15.34 16.94 -9.19
CA GLN A 66 15.87 15.92 -8.28
C GLN A 66 15.83 14.51 -8.89
N TYR A 67 14.68 14.08 -9.40
CA TYR A 67 14.49 12.68 -9.81
C TYR A 67 15.01 12.37 -11.21
N ASN A 68 15.23 13.36 -12.08
CA ASN A 68 16.03 13.11 -13.28
C ASN A 68 17.47 12.73 -12.91
N GLU A 69 18.06 13.40 -11.92
CA GLU A 69 19.41 13.09 -11.44
C GLU A 69 19.46 11.73 -10.71
N GLU A 70 18.47 11.44 -9.87
CA GLU A 70 18.45 10.20 -9.06
C GLU A 70 18.02 8.94 -9.85
N LEU A 71 17.10 9.06 -10.82
CA LEU A 71 16.43 7.92 -11.45
C LEU A 71 16.49 7.91 -12.99
N GLY A 72 16.89 9.01 -13.63
CA GLY A 72 16.99 9.14 -15.09
C GLY A 72 15.69 8.77 -15.81
N GLU A 73 15.78 7.90 -16.82
CA GLU A 73 14.64 7.41 -17.62
C GLU A 73 13.51 6.80 -16.78
N THR A 74 13.85 6.20 -15.63
CA THR A 74 12.85 5.62 -14.73
C THR A 74 11.91 6.69 -14.17
N TRP A 75 12.44 7.89 -13.90
CA TRP A 75 11.60 9.02 -13.47
C TRP A 75 10.67 9.49 -14.58
N LEU A 76 11.13 9.57 -15.83
CA LEU A 76 10.31 10.01 -16.95
C LEU A 76 9.05 9.15 -17.10
N SER A 77 9.21 7.82 -17.07
CA SER A 77 8.09 6.87 -17.11
C SER A 77 7.17 6.99 -15.88
N ALA A 78 7.76 7.08 -14.68
CA ALA A 78 6.99 7.22 -13.44
C ALA A 78 6.17 8.52 -13.40
N ARG A 79 6.75 9.62 -13.87
CA ARG A 79 6.12 10.93 -13.94
C ARG A 79 4.88 10.91 -14.82
N GLU A 80 4.92 10.27 -15.99
CA GLU A 80 3.76 10.17 -16.88
C GLU A 80 2.56 9.52 -16.18
N VAL A 81 2.80 8.46 -15.41
CA VAL A 81 1.75 7.77 -14.63
C VAL A 81 1.26 8.65 -13.48
N LEU A 82 2.16 9.35 -12.78
CA LEU A 82 1.80 10.26 -11.70
C LEU A 82 0.96 11.44 -12.20
N LEU A 83 1.24 11.98 -13.38
CA LEU A 83 0.49 13.10 -13.94
C LEU A 83 -0.85 12.69 -14.57
N ASN A 84 -1.15 11.39 -14.63
CA ASN A 84 -2.41 10.87 -15.17
C ASN A 84 -3.26 10.15 -14.09
N PRO A 85 -4.07 10.87 -13.29
CA PRO A 85 -4.92 10.24 -12.28
C PRO A 85 -5.94 9.23 -12.80
N HIS A 86 -6.26 9.22 -14.10
CA HIS A 86 -7.21 8.27 -14.68
C HIS A 86 -6.65 6.84 -14.76
N CYS A 87 -5.32 6.68 -14.76
CA CYS A 87 -4.69 5.36 -14.78
C CYS A 87 -4.43 4.80 -13.37
N TRP A 88 -4.72 5.56 -12.30
CA TRP A 88 -4.49 5.12 -10.94
C TRP A 88 -5.50 4.09 -10.49
N GLN A 89 -5.01 3.05 -9.82
CA GLN A 89 -5.79 1.88 -9.45
C GLN A 89 -5.66 1.61 -7.95
N TYR A 90 -6.61 0.81 -7.44
CA TYR A 90 -6.57 0.30 -6.09
C TYR A 90 -6.61 -1.22 -6.11
N GLY A 91 -5.75 -1.83 -5.30
CA GLY A 91 -5.88 -3.22 -4.92
C GLY A 91 -7.03 -3.36 -3.93
N VAL A 92 -7.72 -4.49 -3.99
CA VAL A 92 -8.84 -4.85 -3.12
C VAL A 92 -8.34 -5.93 -2.17
N LEU A 93 -7.90 -5.50 -0.99
CA LEU A 93 -7.53 -6.41 0.09
C LEU A 93 -8.81 -6.92 0.75
N LEU A 94 -9.12 -8.19 0.57
CA LEU A 94 -10.28 -8.83 1.20
C LEU A 94 -10.05 -8.98 2.69
N ASN A 95 -11.10 -8.74 3.47
CA ASN A 95 -11.08 -8.94 4.91
C ASN A 95 -11.48 -10.37 5.26
N ARG A 96 -10.50 -11.17 5.68
CA ARG A 96 -10.67 -12.58 6.10
C ARG A 96 -11.59 -12.75 7.31
N PHE A 97 -11.80 -11.69 8.09
CA PHE A 97 -12.70 -11.71 9.26
C PHE A 97 -14.16 -11.47 8.89
N SER A 98 -14.47 -11.23 7.62
CA SER A 98 -15.82 -11.02 7.10
C SER A 98 -16.16 -12.06 6.04
N ASP A 99 -17.46 -12.30 5.84
CA ASP A 99 -17.91 -13.05 4.67
C ASP A 99 -17.62 -12.25 3.40
N HIS A 100 -16.76 -12.81 2.56
CA HIS A 100 -16.26 -12.19 1.34
C HIS A 100 -16.46 -13.09 0.11
N LEU A 101 -17.22 -14.19 0.21
CA LEU A 101 -17.40 -15.10 -0.93
C LEU A 101 -18.14 -14.41 -2.07
N ASP A 102 -19.23 -13.72 -1.75
CA ASP A 102 -20.02 -12.97 -2.72
C ASP A 102 -19.20 -11.86 -3.38
N ILE A 103 -18.44 -11.09 -2.58
CA ILE A 103 -17.65 -9.99 -3.12
C ILE A 103 -16.50 -10.48 -3.99
N LYS A 104 -15.84 -11.58 -3.61
CA LYS A 104 -14.76 -12.19 -4.38
C LYS A 104 -15.27 -12.69 -5.73
N ALA A 105 -16.45 -13.33 -5.75
CA ALA A 105 -17.08 -13.78 -6.99
C ALA A 105 -17.44 -12.60 -7.90
N VAL A 106 -18.01 -11.52 -7.35
CA VAL A 106 -18.32 -10.29 -8.09
C VAL A 106 -17.04 -9.68 -8.68
N LEU A 107 -15.99 -9.51 -7.87
CA LEU A 107 -14.72 -8.94 -8.34
C LEU A 107 -14.11 -9.78 -9.47
N LYS A 108 -14.10 -11.12 -9.34
CA LYS A 108 -13.64 -12.01 -10.41
C LYS A 108 -14.47 -11.86 -11.69
N SER A 109 -15.80 -11.74 -11.58
CA SER A 109 -16.66 -11.51 -12.75
C SER A 109 -16.40 -10.16 -13.44
N LEU A 110 -15.86 -9.19 -12.69
CA LEU A 110 -15.42 -7.88 -13.20
C LEU A 110 -13.98 -7.90 -13.73
N GLY A 111 -13.34 -9.08 -13.82
CA GLY A 111 -11.98 -9.22 -14.35
C GLY A 111 -10.86 -9.01 -13.32
N TYR A 112 -11.18 -8.88 -12.03
CA TYR A 112 -10.14 -8.85 -10.99
C TYR A 112 -9.49 -10.23 -10.84
N TYR A 113 -8.18 -10.23 -10.59
CA TYR A 113 -7.38 -11.42 -10.37
C TYR A 113 -6.46 -11.24 -9.17
N SER A 114 -5.95 -12.34 -8.60
CA SER A 114 -5.09 -12.29 -7.42
C SER A 114 -3.74 -11.65 -7.73
N LEU A 115 -3.33 -10.71 -6.88
CA LEU A 115 -1.99 -10.12 -6.93
C LEU A 115 -0.90 -11.16 -6.67
N LEU A 116 -1.17 -12.10 -5.76
CA LEU A 116 -0.28 -13.21 -5.44
C LEU A 116 -0.94 -14.49 -5.95
N SER A 117 -0.33 -15.12 -6.95
CA SER A 117 -0.90 -16.29 -7.65
C SER A 117 -0.22 -17.61 -7.30
N GLN A 118 0.79 -17.60 -6.43
CA GLN A 118 1.56 -18.80 -6.05
C GLN A 118 0.96 -19.47 -4.79
N PRO A 119 0.36 -20.67 -4.90
CA PRO A 119 -0.19 -21.41 -3.76
C PRO A 119 0.86 -22.07 -2.85
N ASP A 120 2.11 -22.17 -3.32
CA ASP A 120 3.14 -23.03 -2.70
C ASP A 120 4.08 -22.32 -1.71
N SER A 121 4.02 -20.99 -1.59
CA SER A 121 4.72 -20.28 -0.51
C SER A 121 3.87 -20.25 0.77
N PRO A 122 4.35 -20.79 1.91
CA PRO A 122 3.62 -20.79 3.18
C PRO A 122 3.23 -19.39 3.67
N ILE A 123 4.03 -18.36 3.31
CA ILE A 123 3.88 -16.96 3.74
C ILE A 123 2.67 -16.29 3.04
N VAL A 124 2.25 -16.80 1.88
CA VAL A 124 1.31 -16.14 0.97
C VAL A 124 -0.14 -16.66 1.11
N ARG A 125 -0.36 -17.76 1.85
CA ARG A 125 -1.61 -18.54 1.80
C ARG A 125 -2.88 -17.80 2.26
N SER A 126 -2.76 -16.74 3.05
CA SER A 126 -3.90 -16.03 3.67
C SER A 126 -4.21 -14.67 3.05
N LEU A 127 -3.20 -13.97 2.50
CA LEU A 127 -3.37 -12.60 2.00
C LEU A 127 -4.10 -12.59 0.67
N GLN A 128 -5.37 -12.20 0.70
CA GLN A 128 -6.20 -12.11 -0.50
C GLN A 128 -6.29 -10.65 -0.97
N CYS A 129 -5.37 -10.25 -1.84
CA CYS A 129 -5.45 -8.96 -2.56
C CYS A 129 -5.77 -9.20 -4.04
N LEU A 130 -6.86 -8.60 -4.51
CA LEU A 130 -7.28 -8.65 -5.90
C LEU A 130 -6.94 -7.34 -6.62
N VAL A 131 -6.42 -7.43 -7.84
CA VAL A 131 -6.07 -6.30 -8.70
C VAL A 131 -6.74 -6.45 -10.06
N HIS A 132 -6.78 -5.36 -10.82
CA HIS A 132 -7.35 -5.30 -12.17
C HIS A 132 -6.33 -4.69 -13.12
N ARG A 133 -6.35 -5.03 -14.42
CA ARG A 133 -5.40 -4.46 -15.39
C ARG A 133 -5.71 -3.00 -15.72
N GLU A 134 -7.00 -2.67 -15.74
CA GLU A 134 -7.53 -1.33 -15.99
C GLU A 134 -7.97 -0.64 -14.70
N ALA A 135 -8.07 0.69 -14.75
CA ALA A 135 -8.50 1.51 -13.62
C ALA A 135 -10.01 1.40 -13.37
N VAL A 136 -10.42 0.32 -12.71
CA VAL A 136 -11.80 0.12 -12.27
C VAL A 136 -12.03 0.81 -10.93
N ARG A 137 -13.02 1.71 -10.90
CA ARG A 137 -13.35 2.49 -9.70
C ARG A 137 -14.28 1.72 -8.77
N LEU A 138 -13.73 1.29 -7.64
CA LEU A 138 -14.49 0.76 -6.52
C LEU A 138 -14.65 1.81 -5.41
N ARG A 139 -15.77 1.75 -4.70
CA ARG A 139 -16.02 2.61 -3.54
C ARG A 139 -15.53 1.93 -2.27
N SER A 140 -14.89 2.70 -1.40
CA SER A 140 -14.65 2.27 -0.03
C SER A 140 -15.98 2.10 0.70
N GLN A 141 -16.09 1.03 1.49
CA GLN A 141 -17.27 0.80 2.32
C GLN A 141 -17.26 1.79 3.50
N ARG A 142 -18.43 2.34 3.83
CA ARG A 142 -18.58 3.24 4.99
C ARG A 142 -18.43 2.45 6.28
N HIS A 143 -17.81 3.05 7.29
CA HIS A 143 -17.81 2.48 8.63
C HIS A 143 -19.25 2.37 9.15
N ARG A 144 -19.57 1.24 9.80
CA ARG A 144 -20.84 0.98 10.45
C ARG A 144 -20.56 0.20 11.74
N PRO A 145 -20.91 0.73 12.92
CA PRO A 145 -20.74 0.00 14.17
C PRO A 145 -21.40 -1.38 14.12
N GLY A 146 -20.67 -2.42 14.53
CA GLY A 146 -21.15 -3.82 14.54
C GLY A 146 -21.07 -4.54 13.19
N TRP A 147 -20.56 -3.91 12.13
CA TRP A 147 -20.40 -4.54 10.82
C TRP A 147 -18.95 -4.43 10.34
N LEU A 148 -18.35 -5.57 10.02
CA LEU A 148 -17.02 -5.60 9.40
C LEU A 148 -17.13 -5.30 7.91
N LYS A 149 -16.22 -4.44 7.43
CA LYS A 149 -16.05 -4.17 6.01
C LYS A 149 -15.42 -5.38 5.33
N GLN A 150 -15.87 -5.67 4.12
CA GLN A 150 -15.46 -6.84 3.35
C GLN A 150 -14.12 -6.68 2.65
N TYR A 151 -13.69 -5.44 2.40
CA TYR A 151 -12.43 -5.16 1.73
C TYR A 151 -11.90 -3.77 2.05
N TYR A 152 -10.57 -3.64 2.01
CA TYR A 152 -9.83 -2.40 2.10
C TYR A 152 -9.25 -2.04 0.72
N LEU A 153 -9.32 -0.76 0.33
CA LEU A 153 -8.74 -0.26 -0.91
C LEU A 153 -7.40 0.40 -0.62
N LEU A 154 -6.34 -0.04 -1.30
CA LEU A 154 -4.99 0.46 -1.11
C LEU A 154 -4.18 0.48 -2.41
N ASN A 155 -3.04 1.16 -2.40
CA ASN A 155 -2.02 0.94 -3.41
C ASN A 155 -1.43 -0.47 -3.16
N ALA A 156 -1.49 -1.38 -4.15
CA ALA A 156 -1.04 -2.75 -3.96
C ALA A 156 0.45 -2.85 -3.57
N ALA A 157 1.28 -1.90 -4.00
CA ALA A 157 2.69 -1.84 -3.56
C ALA A 157 2.83 -1.67 -2.04
N SER A 158 1.84 -1.09 -1.35
CA SER A 158 1.85 -0.98 0.13
C SER A 158 1.75 -2.32 0.86
N LEU A 159 1.51 -3.43 0.15
CA LEU A 159 1.61 -4.79 0.72
C LEU A 159 3.04 -5.32 0.75
N LEU A 160 3.95 -4.78 -0.08
CA LEU A 160 5.33 -5.26 -0.14
C LEU A 160 6.06 -5.16 1.22
N PRO A 161 5.97 -4.06 1.99
CA PRO A 161 6.58 -4.00 3.33
C PRO A 161 6.06 -5.09 4.28
N VAL A 162 4.75 -5.38 4.21
CA VAL A 162 4.11 -6.38 5.08
C VAL A 162 4.55 -7.80 4.70
N LEU A 163 4.63 -8.08 3.39
CA LEU A 163 5.14 -9.35 2.88
C LEU A 163 6.62 -9.54 3.22
N ALA A 164 7.43 -8.47 3.10
CA ALA A 164 8.85 -8.48 3.47
C ALA A 164 9.07 -8.75 4.97
N LEU A 165 8.17 -8.27 5.83
CA LEU A 165 8.23 -8.50 7.27
C LEU A 165 7.97 -9.98 7.63
N ALA A 166 7.22 -10.68 6.76
CA ALA A 166 6.99 -12.12 6.82
C ALA A 166 6.49 -12.61 8.20
N VAL A 167 5.55 -11.89 8.80
CA VAL A 167 4.98 -12.18 10.13
C VAL A 167 4.44 -13.60 10.21
N ARG A 168 4.69 -14.28 11.33
CA ARG A 168 4.22 -15.62 11.66
C ARG A 168 3.22 -15.55 12.81
N ASP A 169 2.36 -16.55 12.89
CA ASP A 169 1.37 -16.66 13.95
C ASP A 169 2.04 -16.70 15.34
N GLY A 170 1.46 -15.98 16.29
CA GLY A 170 1.95 -15.89 17.67
C GLY A 170 3.07 -14.87 17.92
N GLU A 171 3.68 -14.29 16.87
CA GLU A 171 4.74 -13.28 17.04
C GLU A 171 4.20 -11.94 17.56
N SER A 172 5.05 -11.22 18.28
CA SER A 172 4.85 -9.83 18.73
C SER A 172 5.35 -8.86 17.66
N VAL A 173 4.45 -8.01 17.15
CA VAL A 173 4.70 -7.11 16.03
C VAL A 173 4.42 -5.67 16.43
N LEU A 174 5.34 -4.76 16.09
CA LEU A 174 5.15 -3.32 16.23
C LEU A 174 4.97 -2.68 14.84
N ASP A 175 3.89 -1.95 14.63
CA ASP A 175 3.71 -1.01 13.53
C ASP A 175 3.92 0.42 14.08
N LEU A 176 5.12 0.96 13.88
CA LEU A 176 5.61 2.15 14.58
C LEU A 176 4.90 3.45 14.14
N CYS A 177 4.41 3.48 12.90
CA CYS A 177 3.79 4.63 12.24
C CYS A 177 2.52 4.18 11.51
N SER A 178 1.56 3.69 12.28
CA SER A 178 0.53 2.77 11.79
C SER A 178 -0.62 3.44 11.04
N ALA A 179 -0.93 4.71 11.31
CA ALA A 179 -2.12 5.31 10.72
C ALA A 179 -1.96 5.53 9.20
N PRO A 180 -3.04 5.37 8.41
CA PRO A 180 -4.43 5.18 8.84
C PRO A 180 -4.81 3.72 9.16
N GLY A 181 -3.85 2.79 9.23
CA GLY A 181 -4.07 1.39 9.64
C GLY A 181 -4.08 0.38 8.49
N GLY A 182 -3.76 0.78 7.26
CA GLY A 182 -3.78 -0.12 6.10
C GLY A 182 -2.76 -1.25 6.18
N LYS A 183 -1.55 -0.97 6.68
CA LYS A 183 -0.48 -1.98 6.83
C LYS A 183 -0.69 -2.87 8.06
N ALA A 184 -1.07 -2.30 9.21
CA ALA A 184 -1.57 -3.07 10.35
C ALA A 184 -2.70 -4.04 9.96
N LEU A 185 -3.70 -3.56 9.21
CA LEU A 185 -4.76 -4.43 8.71
C LEU A 185 -4.20 -5.55 7.82
N ALA A 186 -3.28 -5.23 6.90
CA ALA A 186 -2.65 -6.21 6.04
C ALA A 186 -1.85 -7.27 6.83
N VAL A 187 -1.17 -6.90 7.92
CA VAL A 187 -0.52 -7.86 8.85
C VAL A 187 -1.55 -8.85 9.41
N LEU A 188 -2.71 -8.35 9.86
CA LEU A 188 -3.81 -9.21 10.35
C LEU A 188 -4.45 -10.06 9.25
N GLN A 189 -4.34 -9.64 7.99
CA GLN A 189 -4.77 -10.44 6.85
C GLN A 189 -3.76 -11.55 6.48
N THR A 190 -2.48 -11.39 6.83
CA THR A 190 -1.41 -12.36 6.53
C THR A 190 -1.21 -13.39 7.64
N ALA A 191 -1.34 -12.99 8.90
CA ALA A 191 -1.00 -13.82 10.05
C ALA A 191 -1.98 -13.60 11.21
N ASN A 192 -1.82 -14.39 12.27
CA ASN A 192 -2.46 -14.21 13.57
C ASN A 192 -1.40 -13.83 14.61
N PRO A 193 -0.97 -12.55 14.69
CA PRO A 193 0.01 -12.11 15.69
C PRO A 193 -0.48 -12.39 17.11
N GLY A 194 0.45 -12.74 18.01
CA GLY A 194 0.15 -12.80 19.44
C GLY A 194 -0.09 -11.41 20.03
N LEU A 195 0.65 -10.42 19.50
CA LEU A 195 0.47 -9.00 19.77
C LEU A 195 0.73 -8.22 18.48
N LEU A 196 -0.16 -7.29 18.14
CA LEU A 196 0.07 -6.26 17.15
C LEU A 196 -0.07 -4.89 17.84
N HIS A 197 1.06 -4.26 18.11
CA HIS A 197 1.12 -2.93 18.67
C HIS A 197 1.17 -1.91 17.54
N CYS A 198 0.12 -1.11 17.38
CA CYS A 198 0.02 -0.02 16.42
C CYS A 198 0.22 1.33 17.13
N ASN A 199 1.26 2.06 16.75
CA ASN A 199 1.54 3.40 17.24
C ASN A 199 1.28 4.46 16.16
N GLU A 200 0.71 5.61 16.53
CA GLU A 200 0.63 6.78 15.64
C GLU A 200 0.80 8.04 16.49
N VAL A 201 1.74 8.92 16.14
CA VAL A 201 2.04 10.13 16.91
C VAL A 201 1.00 11.24 16.68
N ASP A 202 0.44 11.36 15.47
CA ASP A 202 -0.57 12.38 15.19
C ASP A 202 -1.94 11.95 15.74
N LYS A 203 -2.48 12.76 16.66
CA LYS A 203 -3.75 12.45 17.34
C LYS A 203 -4.92 12.26 16.37
N SER A 204 -5.00 13.06 15.31
CA SER A 204 -6.12 12.98 14.36
C SER A 204 -6.05 11.70 13.52
N ARG A 205 -4.84 11.32 13.10
CA ARG A 205 -4.57 10.07 12.38
C ARG A 205 -4.71 8.86 13.30
N TYR A 206 -4.37 8.97 14.58
CA TYR A 206 -4.61 7.94 15.58
C TYR A 206 -6.11 7.62 15.71
N GLU A 207 -6.99 8.63 15.73
CA GLU A 207 -8.44 8.40 15.69
C GLU A 207 -8.89 7.71 14.39
N TRP A 208 -8.23 7.96 13.26
CA TRP A 208 -8.51 7.26 12.00
C TRP A 208 -8.05 5.80 12.05
N LEU A 209 -6.88 5.54 12.64
CA LEU A 209 -6.38 4.19 12.88
C LEU A 209 -7.38 3.37 13.71
N ILE A 210 -7.88 3.93 14.82
CA ILE A 210 -8.94 3.29 15.63
C ILE A 210 -10.15 2.96 14.75
N LYS A 211 -10.71 3.97 14.05
CA LYS A 211 -11.89 3.77 13.19
C LYS A 211 -11.65 2.72 12.10
N THR A 212 -10.44 2.65 11.55
CA THR A 212 -10.06 1.61 10.60
C THR A 212 -10.11 0.24 11.28
N LEU A 213 -9.37 0.04 12.37
CA LEU A 213 -9.33 -1.26 13.06
C LEU A 213 -10.73 -1.71 13.51
N GLU A 214 -11.55 -0.82 14.06
CA GLU A 214 -12.94 -1.12 14.42
C GLU A 214 -13.83 -1.49 13.22
N SER A 215 -13.49 -1.03 12.01
CA SER A 215 -14.23 -1.35 10.79
C SER A 215 -13.90 -2.72 10.22
N TYR A 216 -12.74 -3.29 10.54
CA TYR A 216 -12.23 -4.49 9.87
C TYR A 216 -11.95 -5.64 10.82
N VAL A 217 -11.61 -5.35 12.08
CA VAL A 217 -11.20 -6.36 13.06
C VAL A 217 -12.37 -6.72 13.98
N PRO A 218 -12.67 -8.02 14.14
CA PRO A 218 -13.72 -8.51 15.03
C PRO A 218 -13.38 -8.22 16.51
N ARG A 219 -14.38 -8.21 17.38
CA ARG A 219 -14.19 -7.83 18.80
C ARG A 219 -13.30 -8.82 19.55
N GLU A 220 -13.37 -10.07 19.17
CA GLU A 220 -12.66 -11.21 19.74
C GLU A 220 -11.13 -11.12 19.53
N LEU A 221 -10.69 -10.34 18.54
CA LEU A 221 -9.28 -10.09 18.26
C LEU A 221 -8.81 -8.73 18.78
N ARG A 222 -9.61 -7.99 19.54
CA ARG A 222 -9.18 -6.69 20.08
C ARG A 222 -8.09 -6.84 21.14
N ASP A 223 -8.07 -7.93 21.89
CA ASP A 223 -7.07 -8.19 22.93
C ASP A 223 -5.67 -8.43 22.36
N THR A 224 -5.56 -8.78 21.07
CA THR A 224 -4.26 -8.87 20.39
C THR A 224 -3.75 -7.53 19.90
N LEU A 225 -4.54 -6.44 20.00
CA LEU A 225 -4.19 -5.11 19.53
C LEU A 225 -3.79 -4.20 20.70
N ALA A 226 -2.60 -3.62 20.63
CA ALA A 226 -2.21 -2.50 21.48
C ALA A 226 -2.18 -1.20 20.65
N LEU A 227 -2.80 -0.13 21.14
CA LEU A 227 -2.91 1.14 20.43
C LEU A 227 -2.33 2.28 21.25
N THR A 228 -1.28 2.93 20.77
CA THR A 228 -0.63 4.06 21.46
C THR A 228 -0.57 5.31 20.59
N ASN A 229 -0.60 6.47 21.24
CA ASN A 229 -0.37 7.78 20.64
C ASN A 229 0.91 8.37 21.25
N GLU A 230 2.04 7.72 20.98
CA GLU A 230 3.37 8.05 21.49
C GLU A 230 4.29 8.52 20.35
N ASP A 231 5.37 9.24 20.69
CA ASP A 231 6.44 9.50 19.73
C ASP A 231 7.20 8.20 19.45
N GLY A 232 7.21 7.78 18.18
CA GLY A 232 7.87 6.55 17.77
C GLY A 232 9.37 6.51 18.07
N ARG A 233 10.01 7.68 18.24
CA ARG A 233 11.44 7.78 18.58
C ARG A 233 11.76 7.30 20.00
N ASP A 234 10.77 7.32 20.90
CA ASP A 234 10.95 6.96 22.30
C ASP A 234 10.58 5.48 22.59
N ILE A 235 9.92 4.81 21.64
CA ILE A 235 9.44 3.43 21.83
C ILE A 235 10.60 2.45 22.05
N GLY A 236 11.71 2.60 21.35
CA GLY A 236 12.90 1.75 21.52
C GLY A 236 13.48 1.77 22.93
N GLY A 237 13.34 2.89 23.64
CA GLY A 237 13.78 3.03 25.04
C GLY A 237 12.77 2.53 26.06
N THR A 238 11.46 2.61 25.76
CA THR A 238 10.39 2.16 26.68
C THR A 238 10.00 0.70 26.49
N LYS A 239 10.17 0.16 25.28
CA LYS A 239 9.76 -1.18 24.86
C LYS A 239 10.93 -1.94 24.20
N THR A 240 12.09 -1.87 24.84
CA THR A 240 13.34 -2.48 24.37
C THR A 240 13.19 -4.00 24.21
N GLU A 241 13.61 -4.53 23.07
CA GLU A 241 13.64 -5.96 22.77
C GLU A 241 12.31 -6.72 22.95
N MET A 242 11.18 -6.01 22.89
CA MET A 242 9.85 -6.59 23.13
C MET A 242 9.21 -7.24 21.89
N PHE A 243 9.68 -6.92 20.69
CA PHE A 243 9.03 -7.32 19.45
C PHE A 243 9.89 -8.30 18.65
N ASP A 244 9.25 -9.32 18.09
CA ASP A 244 9.86 -10.19 17.08
C ASP A 244 10.12 -9.42 15.78
N LYS A 245 9.18 -8.52 15.46
CA LYS A 245 9.11 -7.83 14.17
C LYS A 245 8.66 -6.38 14.32
N VAL A 246 9.31 -5.48 13.61
CA VAL A 246 8.95 -4.05 13.60
C VAL A 246 8.77 -3.56 12.17
N LEU A 247 7.66 -2.89 11.91
CA LEU A 247 7.39 -2.16 10.68
C LEU A 247 7.57 -0.66 10.93
N VAL A 248 8.45 -0.03 10.13
CA VAL A 248 8.69 1.40 10.10
C VAL A 248 8.23 1.94 8.75
N ASP A 249 6.91 2.14 8.61
CA ASP A 249 6.34 2.86 7.47
C ASP A 249 6.48 4.36 7.71
N ALA A 250 7.67 4.88 7.45
CA ALA A 250 8.07 6.16 7.98
C ALA A 250 7.29 7.33 7.35
N PRO A 251 7.00 8.39 8.12
CA PRO A 251 6.53 9.64 7.54
C PRO A 251 7.53 10.11 6.49
N CYS A 252 7.04 10.34 5.28
CA CYS A 252 7.86 10.74 4.14
C CYS A 252 7.15 11.82 3.34
N SER A 253 7.87 12.41 2.39
CA SER A 253 7.35 13.46 1.52
C SER A 253 6.11 13.08 0.70
N SER A 254 5.81 11.77 0.60
CA SER A 254 4.57 11.24 0.03
C SER A 254 4.30 11.81 -1.37
N ASP A 255 5.26 11.67 -2.28
CA ASP A 255 5.37 12.41 -3.55
C ASP A 255 4.07 12.47 -4.36
N ARG A 256 3.35 11.34 -4.47
CA ARG A 256 2.06 11.30 -5.17
C ARG A 256 1.02 12.23 -4.53
N SER A 257 0.96 12.31 -3.20
CA SER A 257 0.05 13.23 -2.50
C SER A 257 0.50 14.68 -2.67
N TRP A 258 1.80 14.93 -2.57
CA TRP A 258 2.37 16.27 -2.63
C TRP A 258 2.11 16.96 -3.98
N LEU A 259 2.23 16.24 -5.09
CA LEU A 259 1.96 16.75 -6.45
C LEU A 259 0.60 17.44 -6.61
N PHE A 260 -0.40 17.06 -5.82
CA PHE A 260 -1.79 17.55 -5.96
C PHE A 260 -2.29 18.33 -4.74
N SER A 261 -1.48 18.48 -3.69
CA SER A 261 -1.94 19.01 -2.40
C SER A 261 -1.26 20.32 -1.99
N SER A 262 -0.57 21.01 -2.90
CA SER A 262 0.17 22.26 -2.62
C SER A 262 -0.31 23.42 -3.48
N GLY A 263 -0.76 24.49 -2.83
CA GLY A 263 -0.75 25.83 -3.44
C GLY A 263 0.68 26.38 -3.48
N ALA A 264 0.99 27.32 -4.38
CA ALA A 264 2.35 27.83 -4.59
C ALA A 264 3.04 28.34 -3.30
N GLN A 265 2.29 29.00 -2.41
CA GLN A 265 2.81 29.54 -1.14
C GLN A 265 3.21 28.46 -0.12
N GLN A 266 2.68 27.24 -0.22
CA GLN A 266 2.99 26.14 0.70
C GLN A 266 4.20 25.31 0.26
N VAL A 267 4.75 25.57 -0.94
CA VAL A 267 5.83 24.77 -1.52
C VAL A 267 7.14 24.97 -0.73
N GLU A 268 7.51 26.20 -0.43
CA GLU A 268 8.76 26.49 0.29
C GLU A 268 8.77 25.89 1.71
N LEU A 269 7.68 26.04 2.44
CA LEU A 269 7.53 25.43 3.77
C LEU A 269 7.71 23.91 3.71
N ARG A 270 7.04 23.24 2.77
CA ARG A 270 7.15 21.79 2.60
C ARG A 270 8.53 21.33 2.14
N LEU A 271 9.24 22.13 1.34
CA LEU A 271 10.62 21.84 0.96
C LEU A 271 11.54 21.85 2.20
N ARG A 272 11.35 22.83 3.09
CA ARG A 272 12.08 22.89 4.37
C ARG A 272 11.72 21.71 5.27
N GLU A 273 10.44 21.35 5.37
CA GLU A 273 10.00 20.16 6.14
C GLU A 273 10.59 18.87 5.56
N ARG A 274 10.60 18.72 4.22
CA ARG A 274 11.18 17.57 3.54
C ARG A 274 12.67 17.38 3.83
N ALA A 275 13.43 18.46 3.95
CA ALA A 275 14.85 18.38 4.27
C ALA A 275 15.12 17.75 5.65
N ASN A 276 14.16 17.81 6.58
CA ASN A 276 14.27 17.23 7.92
C ASN A 276 13.78 15.78 8.01
N LEU A 277 13.10 15.27 6.99
CA LEU A 277 12.52 13.92 7.00
C LEU A 277 13.56 12.80 7.13
N PRO A 278 14.71 12.82 6.42
CA PRO A 278 15.73 11.77 6.55
C PRO A 278 16.22 11.59 8.00
N GLN A 279 16.41 12.71 8.71
CA GLN A 279 16.85 12.67 10.11
C GLN A 279 15.78 12.04 11.01
N LEU A 280 14.51 12.44 10.85
CA LEU A 280 13.39 11.83 11.58
C LEU A 280 13.26 10.33 11.27
N GLN A 281 13.38 9.95 10.01
CA GLN A 281 13.31 8.55 9.55
C GLN A 281 14.41 7.70 10.16
N LYS A 282 15.62 8.24 10.27
CA LYS A 282 16.75 7.60 10.98
C LYS A 282 16.44 7.40 12.46
N GLU A 283 15.98 8.44 13.16
CA GLU A 283 15.63 8.36 14.59
C GLU A 283 14.56 7.27 14.84
N LEU A 284 13.53 7.22 13.99
CA LEU A 284 12.48 6.20 14.06
C LEU A 284 13.04 4.79 13.79
N LEU A 285 13.93 4.64 12.81
CA LEU A 285 14.54 3.36 12.49
C LEU A 285 15.48 2.87 13.61
N CYS A 286 16.26 3.76 14.22
CA CYS A 286 17.09 3.42 15.38
C CYS A 286 16.22 3.00 16.58
N SER A 287 15.12 3.69 16.83
CA SER A 287 14.13 3.30 17.86
C SER A 287 13.55 1.91 17.59
N ALA A 288 13.17 1.61 16.34
CA ALA A 288 12.69 0.30 15.93
C ALA A 288 13.74 -0.82 16.14
N LEU A 289 15.00 -0.54 15.83
CA LEU A 289 16.11 -1.47 16.03
C LEU A 289 16.40 -1.75 17.52
N ALA A 290 16.12 -0.78 18.41
CA ALA A 290 16.18 -1.00 19.85
C ALA A 290 14.96 -1.78 20.39
N ALA A 291 13.78 -1.55 19.81
CA ALA A 291 12.53 -2.23 20.19
C ALA A 291 12.48 -3.70 19.74
N VAL A 292 13.14 -4.04 18.63
CA VAL A 292 13.19 -5.43 18.12
C VAL A 292 14.17 -6.27 18.94
N ARG A 293 13.79 -7.51 19.26
CA ARG A 293 14.66 -8.46 19.95
C ARG A 293 15.87 -8.87 19.08
N PRO A 294 16.97 -9.34 19.69
CA PRO A 294 18.06 -9.97 18.94
C PRO A 294 17.54 -11.13 18.06
N GLY A 295 17.98 -11.16 16.80
CA GLY A 295 17.50 -12.09 15.77
C GLY A 295 16.19 -11.69 15.09
N GLY A 296 15.49 -10.66 15.59
CA GLY A 296 14.24 -10.16 15.01
C GLY A 296 14.44 -9.31 13.75
N LEU A 297 13.33 -9.00 13.08
CA LEU A 297 13.33 -8.30 11.79
C LEU A 297 12.74 -6.90 11.89
N VAL A 298 13.33 -5.96 11.17
CA VAL A 298 12.78 -4.62 10.96
C VAL A 298 12.57 -4.40 9.47
N VAL A 299 11.39 -3.94 9.07
CA VAL A 299 11.16 -3.47 7.71
C VAL A 299 10.98 -1.96 7.74
N TYR A 300 11.83 -1.25 7.01
CA TYR A 300 11.69 0.16 6.73
C TYR A 300 11.02 0.35 5.37
N SER A 301 10.02 1.23 5.29
CA SER A 301 9.37 1.59 4.04
C SER A 301 8.97 3.04 3.95
N THR A 302 8.94 3.56 2.72
CA THR A 302 8.43 4.90 2.41
C THR A 302 7.60 4.87 1.13
N CYS A 303 6.79 5.90 0.90
CA CYS A 303 6.10 6.12 -0.38
C CYS A 303 6.67 7.33 -1.17
N THR A 304 7.99 7.48 -1.18
CA THR A 304 8.74 8.51 -1.92
C THR A 304 9.80 7.90 -2.84
N PHE A 305 10.14 8.62 -3.92
CA PHE A 305 11.28 8.28 -4.77
C PHE A 305 12.63 8.74 -4.20
N SER A 306 12.62 9.67 -3.24
CA SER A 306 13.83 10.36 -2.80
C SER A 306 14.90 9.44 -2.24
N ARG A 307 16.08 9.46 -2.85
CA ARG A 307 17.27 8.75 -2.34
C ARG A 307 17.61 9.17 -0.91
N ALA A 308 17.48 10.46 -0.60
CA ALA A 308 17.77 11.01 0.73
C ALA A 308 16.90 10.39 1.82
N GLU A 309 15.63 10.09 1.52
CA GLU A 309 14.68 9.45 2.44
C GLU A 309 14.74 7.90 2.40
N ASN A 310 15.49 7.34 1.45
CA ASN A 310 15.55 5.90 1.20
C ASN A 310 16.98 5.37 1.44
N GLN A 311 17.80 5.25 0.39
CA GLN A 311 19.13 4.65 0.49
C GLN A 311 20.03 5.39 1.47
N SER A 312 19.97 6.73 1.54
CA SER A 312 20.83 7.49 2.45
C SER A 312 20.51 7.24 3.93
N VAL A 313 19.23 7.07 4.27
CA VAL A 313 18.84 6.64 5.64
C VAL A 313 19.42 5.25 5.93
N MET A 314 19.37 4.33 4.96
CA MET A 314 19.93 2.99 5.15
C MET A 314 21.47 2.99 5.28
N GLU A 315 22.17 3.74 4.43
CA GLU A 315 23.63 3.91 4.47
C GLU A 315 24.07 4.41 5.86
N GLU A 316 23.38 5.42 6.39
CA GLU A 316 23.70 5.99 7.69
C GLU A 316 23.39 5.03 8.83
N VAL A 317 22.23 4.37 8.84
CA VAL A 317 21.88 3.41 9.89
C VAL A 317 22.83 2.20 9.88
N LEU A 318 23.16 1.65 8.71
CA LEU A 318 24.06 0.50 8.61
C LEU A 318 25.51 0.85 9.00
N SER A 319 25.95 2.10 8.79
CA SER A 319 27.29 2.54 9.19
C SER A 319 27.39 2.90 10.68
N THR A 320 26.29 3.35 11.30
CA THR A 320 26.27 3.82 12.69
C THR A 320 25.79 2.76 13.69
N SER A 321 24.97 1.80 13.26
CA SER A 321 24.35 0.80 14.14
C SER A 321 25.13 -0.52 14.11
N GLN A 322 25.73 -0.88 15.25
CA GLN A 322 26.36 -2.19 15.41
C GLN A 322 25.32 -3.30 15.50
N GLY A 323 25.65 -4.49 14.99
CA GLY A 323 24.76 -5.65 15.10
C GLY A 323 23.51 -5.56 14.22
N VAL A 324 23.53 -4.76 13.15
CA VAL A 324 22.46 -4.70 12.15
C VAL A 324 22.97 -5.24 10.83
N GLU A 325 22.16 -5.99 10.11
CA GLU A 325 22.50 -6.46 8.77
C GLU A 325 21.33 -6.33 7.81
N LEU A 326 21.67 -6.05 6.55
CA LEU A 326 20.73 -6.03 5.45
C LEU A 326 20.32 -7.45 5.10
N MET A 327 19.01 -7.66 4.91
CA MET A 327 18.45 -8.93 4.49
C MET A 327 17.82 -8.77 3.11
N GLU A 328 18.28 -9.54 2.13
CA GLU A 328 17.64 -9.59 0.82
C GLU A 328 16.22 -10.13 0.94
N LEU A 329 15.30 -9.63 0.12
CA LEU A 329 13.96 -10.21 0.04
C LEU A 329 14.02 -11.54 -0.71
N GLU A 330 13.11 -12.46 -0.38
CA GLU A 330 13.04 -13.76 -1.03
C GLU A 330 12.85 -13.61 -2.54
N GLU A 331 13.67 -14.31 -3.34
CA GLU A 331 13.60 -14.24 -4.81
C GLU A 331 12.20 -14.62 -5.33
N ASP A 332 11.58 -15.63 -4.73
CA ASP A 332 10.22 -16.06 -5.06
C ASP A 332 9.17 -14.96 -4.85
N LEU A 333 9.34 -14.13 -3.81
CA LEU A 333 8.47 -13.00 -3.53
C LEU A 333 8.64 -11.92 -4.61
N ILE A 334 9.88 -11.57 -4.93
CA ILE A 334 10.18 -10.57 -5.98
C ILE A 334 9.70 -11.06 -7.35
N CYS A 335 9.96 -12.32 -7.70
CA CYS A 335 9.54 -12.91 -8.96
C CYS A 335 8.01 -12.91 -9.10
N SER A 336 7.30 -13.32 -8.05
CA SER A 336 5.83 -13.32 -8.01
C SER A 336 5.23 -11.92 -8.21
N LEU A 337 5.89 -10.88 -7.70
CA LEU A 337 5.42 -9.50 -7.81
C LEU A 337 5.91 -8.78 -9.07
N SER A 338 6.96 -9.26 -9.72
CA SER A 338 7.58 -8.63 -10.91
C SER A 338 6.66 -8.60 -12.14
N GLY A 339 5.61 -9.42 -12.17
CA GLY A 339 4.55 -9.33 -13.17
C GLY A 339 3.60 -8.14 -12.96
N HIS A 340 3.57 -7.58 -11.74
CA HIS A 340 2.66 -6.51 -11.34
C HIS A 340 3.37 -5.21 -11.01
N PHE A 341 4.56 -5.29 -10.44
CA PHE A 341 5.36 -4.14 -10.00
C PHE A 341 6.56 -3.96 -10.93
N LYS A 342 6.91 -2.69 -11.19
CA LYS A 342 8.18 -2.33 -11.80
C LYS A 342 9.13 -1.95 -10.67
N PHE A 343 10.23 -2.69 -10.53
CA PHE A 343 11.28 -2.37 -9.57
C PHE A 343 12.35 -1.52 -10.26
N ALA A 344 12.71 -0.40 -9.66
CA ALA A 344 13.82 0.43 -10.11
C ALA A 344 15.15 -0.21 -9.72
N HIS A 345 16.17 0.00 -10.55
CA HIS A 345 17.54 -0.33 -10.20
C HIS A 345 18.12 0.76 -9.31
N LEU A 346 18.56 0.39 -8.10
CA LEU A 346 19.11 1.33 -7.12
C LEU A 346 20.63 1.23 -7.07
N GLN A 347 21.29 2.38 -6.95
CA GLN A 347 22.74 2.48 -6.72
C GLN A 347 23.00 3.40 -5.51
N PRO A 348 23.51 2.88 -4.38
CA PRO A 348 23.78 1.45 -4.12
C PRO A 348 22.49 0.61 -4.05
N PRO A 349 22.58 -0.73 -4.19
CA PRO A 349 21.43 -1.65 -4.19
C PRO A 349 20.90 -1.92 -2.77
N LEU A 350 20.60 -0.85 -2.02
CA LEU A 350 20.04 -0.94 -0.67
C LEU A 350 18.52 -0.93 -0.75
N GLY A 351 17.90 -2.10 -0.61
CA GLY A 351 16.45 -2.28 -0.65
C GLY A 351 15.87 -2.31 -2.06
N HIS A 352 14.54 -2.20 -2.15
CA HIS A 352 13.79 -2.27 -3.40
C HIS A 352 12.85 -1.07 -3.51
N LEU A 353 12.80 -0.45 -4.70
CA LEU A 353 11.87 0.64 -5.00
C LEU A 353 10.89 0.20 -6.09
N VAL A 354 9.62 0.08 -5.74
CA VAL A 354 8.53 -0.06 -6.72
C VAL A 354 8.24 1.32 -7.29
N VAL A 355 8.32 1.45 -8.61
CA VAL A 355 7.99 2.67 -9.34
C VAL A 355 6.76 2.46 -10.22
N PRO A 356 5.89 3.47 -10.37
CA PRO A 356 4.77 3.37 -11.29
C PRO A 356 5.30 3.37 -12.74
N GLU A 357 4.74 2.50 -13.58
CA GLU A 357 5.02 2.41 -15.02
C GLU A 357 3.69 2.21 -15.76
N GLN A 358 3.63 2.53 -17.05
CA GLN A 358 2.43 2.31 -17.84
C GLN A 358 1.99 0.83 -17.77
N GLY A 359 0.73 0.59 -17.39
CA GLY A 359 0.20 -0.76 -17.15
C GLY A 359 0.58 -1.38 -15.79
N ARG A 360 1.48 -0.77 -15.03
CA ARG A 360 1.91 -1.17 -13.66
C ARG A 360 1.96 0.06 -12.75
N THR A 361 0.80 0.64 -12.45
CA THR A 361 0.71 2.00 -11.88
C THR A 361 0.89 2.07 -10.35
N TRP A 362 1.44 1.00 -9.76
CA TRP A 362 1.65 0.86 -8.31
C TRP A 362 2.89 1.63 -7.84
N GLY A 363 2.94 1.93 -6.54
CA GLY A 363 4.01 2.74 -5.96
C GLY A 363 3.81 4.26 -6.13
N PRO A 364 4.85 5.09 -5.85
CA PRO A 364 6.15 4.67 -5.32
C PRO A 364 6.05 3.90 -4.00
N MET A 365 6.91 2.91 -3.80
CA MET A 365 7.07 2.20 -2.52
C MET A 365 8.50 1.71 -2.38
N TYR A 366 9.26 2.29 -1.46
CA TYR A 366 10.57 1.79 -1.07
C TYR A 366 10.42 0.79 0.08
N VAL A 367 11.19 -0.29 0.07
CA VAL A 367 11.23 -1.32 1.11
C VAL A 367 12.65 -1.78 1.35
N CYS A 368 13.06 -1.81 2.61
CA CYS A 368 14.33 -2.38 3.07
C CYS A 368 14.07 -3.29 4.28
N ARG A 369 14.67 -4.49 4.29
CA ARG A 369 14.55 -5.45 5.39
C ARG A 369 15.89 -5.58 6.10
N LEU A 370 15.85 -5.41 7.41
CA LEU A 370 17.00 -5.49 8.30
C LEU A 370 16.79 -6.61 9.32
N ARG A 371 17.88 -7.22 9.77
CA ARG A 371 17.89 -8.12 10.93
C ARG A 371 18.80 -7.55 12.00
N ARG A 372 18.32 -7.55 13.25
CA ARG A 372 19.18 -7.35 14.40
C ARG A 372 19.91 -8.67 14.66
N LYS A 373 21.24 -8.66 14.68
CA LYS A 373 22.04 -9.87 14.90
C LYS A 373 21.68 -10.49 16.25
N PRO A 374 21.65 -11.83 16.36
CA PRO A 374 21.49 -12.50 17.65
C PRO A 374 22.59 -12.04 18.63
N SER A 375 22.26 -11.94 19.92
CA SER A 375 23.28 -11.80 20.95
C SER A 375 24.17 -13.03 20.93
N SER A 376 25.47 -12.83 20.81
CA SER A 376 26.50 -13.88 20.81
C SER A 376 26.56 -14.66 22.11
#